data_AF-A0A7C2AE12-F1
#
_entry.id   AF-A0A7C2AE12-F1
#
_cell.length_a   1.000
_cell.length_b   1.000
_cell.length_c   1.000
_cell.angle_alpha   90.00
_cell.angle_beta   90.00
_cell.angle_gamma   90.00
#
_symmetry.space_group_name_H-M   'P 1'
#
loop_
_entity.id
_entity.type
_entity.pdbx_description
1 polymer ?
#
loop_
_entity_poly.entity_id
_entity_poly.type
_entity_poly.pdbx_seq_one_letter_code
_entity_poly.pdbx_strand_id
1 'polypeptide(L)' 'MKKQRKVRIAFSTAFKREKVELIDQGQLTVKELSLIYQVSDRAIYNWIKKFSKYSSTERIVVEKIS' A
#
# COMPACT_ATOMS: atom_id res chain seq x y z
N MET A 1 23.98 20.84 1.93
CA MET A 1 23.35 19.51 1.89
C MET A 1 22.76 19.28 0.50
N LYS A 2 23.32 18.39 -0.33
CA LYS A 2 22.79 18.11 -1.67
C LYS A 2 21.43 17.39 -1.51
N LYS A 3 20.31 18.06 -1.79
CA LYS A 3 19.00 17.42 -1.95
C LYS A 3 19.10 16.46 -3.15
N GLN A 4 19.35 15.18 -2.90
CA GLN A 4 19.22 14.15 -3.92
C GLN A 4 17.80 14.26 -4.49
N ARG A 5 17.70 14.45 -5.81
CA ARG A 5 16.41 14.48 -6.50
C ARG A 5 15.76 13.11 -6.28
N LYS A 6 14.74 13.04 -5.41
CA LYS A 6 13.91 11.85 -5.26
C LYS A 6 13.37 11.50 -6.64
N VAL A 7 13.82 10.39 -7.20
CA VAL A 7 13.28 9.84 -8.44
C VAL A 7 11.78 9.66 -8.22
N ARG A 8 10.96 10.33 -9.04
CA ARG A 8 9.52 10.12 -9.01
C ARG A 8 9.24 8.77 -9.64
N ILE A 9 9.05 7.75 -8.82
CA ILE A 9 8.59 6.46 -9.27
C ILE A 9 7.09 6.57 -9.56
N ALA A 10 6.72 6.45 -10.83
CA ALA A 10 5.34 6.43 -11.26
C ALA A 10 4.86 4.97 -11.32
N PHE A 11 3.98 4.58 -10.41
CA PHE A 11 3.32 3.27 -10.47
C PHE A 11 2.07 3.36 -11.34
N SER A 12 1.89 2.36 -12.21
CA SER A 12 0.69 2.22 -13.01
C SER A 12 -0.55 2.03 -12.12
N THR A 13 -1.72 2.37 -12.64
CA THR A 13 -2.98 2.19 -11.92
C THR A 13 -3.28 0.72 -11.66
N ALA A 14 -2.95 -0.17 -12.59
CA ALA A 14 -3.08 -1.62 -12.44
C ALA A 14 -2.23 -2.13 -11.26
N PHE A 15 -0.96 -1.74 -11.20
CA PHE A 15 -0.05 -2.13 -10.12
C PHE A 15 -0.58 -1.70 -8.76
N LYS A 16 -1.03 -0.44 -8.63
CA LYS A 16 -1.60 0.07 -7.37
C LYS A 16 -2.81 -0.75 -6.92
N ARG A 17 -3.66 -1.16 -7.86
CA ARG A 17 -4.89 -1.92 -7.57
C ARG A 17 -4.56 -3.32 -7.09
N GLU A 18 -3.68 -4.03 -7.81
CA GLU A 18 -3.21 -5.37 -7.44
C GLU A 18 -2.59 -5.38 -6.03
N LYS A 19 -1.74 -4.39 -5.70
CA LYS A 19 -1.11 -4.32 -4.38
C LYS A 19 -2.08 -3.96 -3.27
N VAL A 20 -3.09 -3.14 -3.54
CA VAL A 20 -4.16 -2.87 -2.57
C VAL A 20 -5.00 -4.13 -2.36
N GLU A 21 -5.30 -4.92 -3.38
CA GLU A 21 -6.04 -6.18 -3.23
C GLU A 21 -5.28 -7.20 -2.34
N LEU A 22 -3.95 -7.29 -2.48
CA LEU A 22 -3.14 -8.14 -1.59
C LEU A 22 -3.16 -7.66 -0.12
N ILE A 23 -3.21 -6.35 0.09
CA ILE A 23 -3.35 -5.75 1.44
C ILE A 23 -4.74 -6.03 2.01
N ASP A 24 -5.77 -5.86 1.18
CA ASP A 24 -7.17 -6.14 1.49
C ASP A 24 -7.39 -7.63 1.84
N GLN A 25 -6.61 -8.54 1.24
CA GLN A 25 -6.61 -9.98 1.55
C GLN A 25 -5.74 -10.34 2.76
N GLY A 26 -5.01 -9.40 3.35
CA GLY A 26 -4.09 -9.66 4.46
C GLY A 26 -2.81 -10.40 4.08
N GLN A 27 -2.53 -10.58 2.78
CA GLN A 27 -1.32 -11.26 2.29
C GLN A 27 -0.09 -10.35 2.36
N LEU A 28 -0.31 -9.03 2.39
CA LEU A 28 0.76 -8.04 2.44
C LEU A 28 0.37 -6.91 3.40
N THR A 29 1.31 -6.44 4.20
CA THR A 29 1.10 -5.25 5.04
C THR A 29 1.59 -3.97 4.34
N VAL A 30 1.07 -2.83 4.78
CA VAL A 30 1.53 -1.50 4.34
C VAL A 30 3.05 -1.33 4.55
N LYS A 31 3.58 -1.84 5.67
CA LYS A 31 5.02 -1.77 5.98
C LYS A 31 5.86 -2.61 5.03
N GLU A 32 5.43 -3.83 4.72
CA GLU A 32 6.15 -4.70 3.78
C GLU A 32 6.16 -4.09 2.37
N LEU A 33 5.01 -3.61 1.89
CA LEU A 33 4.94 -2.93 0.59
C LEU A 33 5.86 -1.70 0.53
N SER A 34 5.90 -0.92 1.61
CA SER A 34 6.74 0.26 1.76
C SER A 34 8.22 -0.08 1.64
N LEU A 35 8.66 -1.14 2.31
CA LEU A 35 10.05 -1.61 2.27
C LEU A 35 10.43 -2.19 0.90
N ILE A 36 9.59 -3.05 0.32
CA ILE A 36 9.88 -3.77 -0.93
C ILE A 36 9.98 -2.79 -2.11
N TYR A 37 9.01 -1.88 -2.22
CA TYR A 37 8.88 -0.99 -3.38
C TYR A 37 9.36 0.44 -3.11
N GLN A 38 9.95 0.69 -1.93
CA GLN A 38 10.39 2.01 -1.46
C GLN A 38 9.32 3.09 -1.60
N VAL A 39 8.08 2.72 -1.30
CA VAL A 39 6.91 3.61 -1.38
C VAL A 39 6.61 4.15 0.01
N SER A 40 6.46 5.47 0.16
CA SER A 40 6.08 6.01 1.46
C SER A 40 4.72 5.47 1.94
N ASP A 41 4.60 5.12 3.21
CA ASP A 41 3.36 4.64 3.83
C ASP A 41 2.15 5.52 3.49
N ARG A 42 2.32 6.84 3.50
CA ARG A 42 1.27 7.81 3.13
C ARG A 42 0.73 7.59 1.72
N ALA A 43 1.59 7.29 0.76
CA ALA A 43 1.17 7.00 -0.61
C ALA A 43 0.38 5.70 -0.69
N ILE A 44 0.76 4.70 0.11
CA ILE A 44 0.07 3.41 0.20
C ILE A 44 -1.32 3.60 0.81
N TYR A 45 -1.45 4.34 1.92
CA TYR A 45 -2.76 4.68 2.49
C TYR A 45 -3.65 5.46 1.51
N ASN A 46 -3.07 6.32 0.68
CA ASN A 46 -3.82 6.99 -0.38
C ASN A 46 -4.27 6.02 -1.48
N TRP A 47 -3.51 4.96 -1.78
CA TRP A 47 -3.93 3.92 -2.71
C TRP A 47 -5.06 3.09 -2.12
N ILE A 48 -4.95 2.67 -0.86
CA ILE A 48 -6.00 1.95 -0.13
C ILE A 48 -7.28 2.78 -0.14
N LYS A 49 -7.22 4.06 0.25
CA LYS A 49 -8.39 4.95 0.23
C LYS A 49 -9.06 5.05 -1.15
N LYS A 50 -8.30 4.90 -2.24
CA LYS A 50 -8.79 5.06 -3.62
C LYS A 50 -9.23 3.75 -4.28
N PHE A 51 -8.62 2.63 -3.91
CA PHE A 51 -8.75 1.35 -4.62
C PHE A 51 -9.21 0.21 -3.73
N SER A 52 -9.20 0.36 -2.41
CA SER A 52 -9.69 -0.67 -1.49
C SER A 52 -11.18 -0.85 -1.67
N LYS A 53 -11.61 -2.10 -1.52
CA LYS A 53 -13.04 -2.46 -1.56
C LYS A 53 -13.73 -2.17 -0.23
N TYR A 54 -12.96 -1.96 0.82
CA TYR A 54 -13.46 -1.77 2.18
C TYR A 54 -13.61 -0.28 2.48
N SER A 55 -14.70 0.05 3.17
CA SER A 55 -14.93 1.43 3.59
C SER A 55 -13.92 1.82 4.66
N SER A 56 -13.53 3.11 4.73
CA SER A 56 -12.59 3.61 5.74
C SER A 56 -13.06 3.44 7.20
N THR A 57 -14.30 3.00 7.37
CA THR A 57 -14.95 2.77 8.67
C THR A 57 -14.72 1.34 9.17
N GLU A 58 -14.38 0.40 8.28
CA GLU A 58 -14.22 -1.02 8.62
C GLU A 58 -12.76 -1.35 8.88
N ARG A 59 -12.46 -1.86 10.08
CA ARG A 59 -11.16 -2.42 10.43
C ARG A 59 -11.18 -3.91 10.18
N ILE A 60 -10.37 -4.37 9.23
CA ILE A 60 -10.15 -5.80 8.99
C ILE A 60 -9.04 -6.27 9.92
N VAL A 61 -9.40 -7.14 10.86
CA VAL A 61 -8.44 -7.84 11.72
C VAL A 61 -8.17 -9.19 11.07
N VAL A 62 -6.98 -9.36 10.51
CA VAL A 62 -6.55 -10.64 9.94
C VAL A 62 -5.85 -11.42 11.05
N GLU A 63 -6.55 -12.41 11.61
CA GLU A 63 -5.98 -13.32 12.59
C GLU A 63 -5.15 -14.39 11.89
N LYS A 64 -3.91 -14.56 12.33
CA LYS A 64 -3.08 -15.69 11.90
C LYS A 64 -3.58 -16.92 12.67
N ILE A 65 -4.32 -17.80 11.99
CA ILE A 65 -4.64 -19.12 12.55
C ILE A 65 -3.30 -19.87 12.60
N SER A 66 -2.85 -20.18 13.81
CA SER A 66 -1.63 -20.95 14.07
C SER A 66 -1.95 -22.40 14.43
#